data_AF-A0A168M4D8-F1
#
_entry.id   AF-A0A168M4D8-F1
#
_cell.length_a   1.000
_cell.length_b   1.000
_cell.length_c   1.000
_cell.angle_alpha   90.00
_cell.angle_beta   90.00
_cell.angle_gamma   90.00
#
_symmetry.space_group_name_H-M   'P 1'
#
loop_
_entity.id
_entity.type
_entity.pdbx_description
1 polymer ?
#
loop_
_entity_poly.entity_id
_entity_poly.type
_entity_poly.pdbx_seq_one_letter_code
_entity_poly.pdbx_strand_id
1 'polypeptide(L)'
;MLLILVRRISSIIILIFFITGCSISREDKVDKLLEKTQPKTFELLYQEEVEKGMVVLYKDESGFRHAFFSNKAEYWNTSGNAELNPKVGFTWGMTNDPNIPILTFAGLITVDEIQNVMVRQNTLNQQAKIISTEQGRYWFTYFDYLEEASGQPDPLKIEALLDDGEIVWKDGIYDGKL
;
A
#
# COMPACT_ATOMS: atom_id res chain seq x y z
N MET A 1 -31.50 48.91 13.10
CA MET A 1 -31.84 47.49 12.95
C MET A 1 -31.21 46.86 11.69
N LEU A 2 -31.29 47.51 10.52
CA LEU A 2 -30.68 47.04 9.26
C LEU A 2 -29.15 46.81 9.34
N LEU A 3 -28.41 47.71 10.01
CA LEU A 3 -26.96 47.61 10.22
C LEU A 3 -26.51 46.41 11.06
N ILE A 4 -27.35 45.92 11.97
CA ILE A 4 -27.05 44.74 12.80
C ILE A 4 -27.26 43.45 11.98
N LEU A 5 -28.23 43.47 11.05
CA LEU A 5 -28.51 42.36 10.15
C LEU A 5 -27.36 42.14 9.15
N VAL A 6 -26.86 43.22 8.53
CA VAL A 6 -25.74 43.17 7.56
C VAL A 6 -24.45 42.66 8.22
N ARG A 7 -24.18 43.09 9.46
CA ARG A 7 -22.98 42.68 10.20
C ARG A 7 -23.01 41.20 10.60
N ARG A 8 -24.20 40.63 10.88
CA ARG A 8 -24.39 39.20 11.14
C ARG A 8 -24.30 38.34 9.89
N ILE A 9 -24.78 38.84 8.74
CA ILE A 9 -24.68 38.14 7.45
C ILE A 9 -23.22 38.07 6.98
N SER A 10 -22.42 39.14 7.15
CA SER A 10 -20.99 39.12 6.83
C SER A 10 -20.21 38.11 7.69
N SER A 11 -20.57 37.92 8.96
CA SER A 11 -19.96 36.90 9.82
C SER A 11 -20.27 35.47 9.38
N ILE A 12 -21.46 35.22 8.82
CA ILE A 12 -21.86 33.90 8.33
C ILE A 12 -21.16 33.56 7.00
N ILE A 13 -20.99 34.53 6.11
CA ILE A 13 -20.30 34.33 4.82
C ILE A 13 -18.81 34.00 5.05
N ILE A 14 -18.14 34.67 5.99
CA ILE A 14 -16.74 34.37 6.32
C ILE A 14 -16.59 32.96 6.92
N LEU A 15 -17.57 32.49 7.69
CA LEU A 15 -17.54 31.15 8.28
C LEU A 15 -17.71 30.03 7.23
N ILE A 16 -18.48 30.27 6.16
CA ILE A 16 -18.69 29.30 5.07
C ILE A 16 -17.42 29.11 4.23
N PHE A 17 -16.57 30.14 4.10
CA PHE A 17 -15.28 30.03 3.39
C PHE A 17 -14.23 29.19 4.13
N PHE A 18 -14.38 28.94 5.44
CA PHE A 18 -13.44 28.09 6.19
C PHE A 18 -13.76 26.60 6.11
N ILE A 19 -14.90 26.20 5.52
CA ILE A 19 -15.33 24.80 5.46
C ILE A 19 -15.04 24.14 4.11
N THR A 20 -14.58 24.89 3.10
CA THR A 20 -14.02 24.30 1.87
C THR A 20 -12.55 23.96 2.08
N GLY A 21 -12.25 23.15 3.09
CA GLY A 21 -10.99 22.41 3.11
C GLY A 21 -11.03 21.45 1.93
N CYS A 22 -10.21 21.69 0.90
CA CYS A 22 -10.06 20.77 -0.23
C CYS A 22 -9.48 19.46 0.29
N SER A 23 -10.34 18.54 0.74
CA SER A 23 -9.96 17.14 0.83
C SER A 23 -9.77 16.65 -0.60
N ILE A 24 -8.54 16.26 -0.95
CA ILE A 24 -8.24 15.60 -2.22
C ILE A 24 -9.16 14.38 -2.31
N SER A 25 -9.94 14.28 -3.38
CA SER A 25 -10.85 13.14 -3.55
C SER A 25 -10.08 11.87 -3.90
N ARG A 26 -10.73 10.71 -3.76
CA ARG A 26 -10.13 9.41 -4.10
C ARG A 26 -9.72 9.33 -5.57
N GLU A 27 -10.55 9.85 -6.46
CA GLU A 27 -10.29 9.91 -7.91
C GLU A 27 -9.05 10.79 -8.19
N ASP A 28 -8.96 11.95 -7.55
CA ASP A 28 -7.80 12.84 -7.68
C ASP A 28 -6.49 12.19 -7.23
N LYS A 29 -6.53 11.29 -6.23
CA LYS A 29 -5.32 10.58 -5.77
C LYS A 29 -4.80 9.61 -6.83
N VAL A 30 -5.68 8.84 -7.47
CA VAL A 30 -5.28 7.89 -8.53
C VAL A 30 -4.81 8.62 -9.78
N ASP A 31 -5.46 9.72 -10.14
CA ASP A 31 -5.03 10.55 -11.28
C ASP A 31 -3.60 11.09 -11.05
N LYS A 32 -3.30 11.56 -9.83
CA LYS A 32 -1.93 11.95 -9.44
C LYS A 32 -0.93 10.80 -9.52
N LEU A 33 -1.35 9.56 -9.25
CA LEU A 33 -0.49 8.39 -9.43
C LEU A 33 -0.17 8.20 -10.91
N LEU A 34 -1.18 8.27 -11.79
CA LEU A 34 -1.02 8.14 -13.24
C LEU A 34 -0.12 9.23 -13.83
N GLU A 35 -0.30 10.48 -13.39
CA GLU A 35 0.56 11.60 -13.79
C GLU A 35 2.03 11.37 -13.40
N LYS A 36 2.27 10.76 -12.24
CA LYS A 36 3.60 10.46 -11.73
C LYS A 36 4.27 9.29 -12.47
N THR A 37 3.56 8.19 -12.66
CA THR A 37 4.14 6.96 -13.22
C THR A 37 4.14 6.95 -14.75
N GLN A 38 3.24 7.71 -15.38
CA GLN A 38 3.06 7.81 -16.83
C GLN A 38 3.13 6.45 -17.56
N PRO A 39 2.41 5.42 -17.08
CA PRO A 39 2.50 4.11 -17.68
C PRO A 39 1.79 4.13 -19.04
N LYS A 40 2.23 3.29 -19.98
CA LYS A 40 1.52 3.16 -21.26
C LYS A 40 0.18 2.46 -21.08
N THR A 41 0.11 1.55 -20.11
CA THR A 41 -1.11 0.84 -19.73
C THR A 41 -1.29 0.87 -18.22
N PHE A 42 -2.52 1.03 -17.76
CA PHE A 42 -2.82 0.97 -16.33
C PHE A 42 -4.14 0.24 -16.12
N GLU A 43 -4.08 -0.84 -15.37
CA GLU A 43 -5.24 -1.60 -14.96
C GLU A 43 -5.30 -1.61 -13.44
N LEU A 44 -6.30 -0.91 -12.88
CA LEU A 44 -6.56 -0.91 -11.45
C LEU A 44 -7.11 -2.28 -11.04
N LEU A 45 -6.44 -2.94 -10.10
CA LEU A 45 -6.87 -4.24 -9.57
C LEU A 45 -7.63 -4.06 -8.25
N TYR A 46 -7.10 -3.22 -7.38
CA TYR A 46 -7.66 -2.97 -6.05
C TYR A 46 -7.20 -1.62 -5.51
N GLN A 47 -8.03 -1.01 -4.68
CA GLN A 47 -7.59 0.14 -3.88
C GLN A 47 -8.40 0.25 -2.59
N GLU A 48 -7.75 0.73 -1.54
CA GLU A 48 -8.34 0.86 -0.21
C GLU A 48 -7.72 2.04 0.54
N GLU A 49 -8.55 2.85 1.20
CA GLU A 49 -8.10 3.82 2.19
C GLU A 49 -7.79 3.06 3.49
N VAL A 50 -6.59 3.24 4.00
CA VAL A 50 -6.12 2.74 5.29
C VAL A 50 -5.82 3.93 6.20
N GLU A 51 -5.61 3.72 7.49
CA GLU A 51 -5.48 4.80 8.48
C GLU A 51 -4.51 5.92 8.06
N LYS A 52 -3.39 5.55 7.43
CA LYS A 52 -2.30 6.48 7.10
C LYS A 52 -2.25 6.92 5.64
N GLY A 53 -3.18 6.46 4.81
CA GLY A 53 -3.03 6.62 3.38
C GLY A 53 -3.96 5.79 2.53
N MET A 54 -3.55 5.57 1.28
CA MET A 54 -4.26 4.71 0.34
C MET A 54 -3.30 3.68 -0.24
N VAL A 55 -3.72 2.42 -0.27
CA VAL A 55 -3.05 1.35 -1.02
C VAL A 55 -3.72 1.23 -2.38
N VAL A 56 -2.92 1.11 -3.44
CA VAL A 56 -3.36 0.81 -4.80
C VAL A 56 -2.58 -0.38 -5.33
N LEU A 57 -3.27 -1.40 -5.83
CA LEU A 57 -2.71 -2.53 -6.56
C LEU A 57 -3.10 -2.38 -8.03
N TYR A 58 -2.14 -2.50 -8.92
CA TYR A 58 -2.38 -2.28 -10.35
C TYR A 58 -1.44 -3.12 -11.22
N LYS A 59 -1.80 -3.27 -12.49
CA LYS A 59 -0.92 -3.81 -13.54
C LYS A 59 -0.59 -2.71 -14.53
N ASP A 60 0.64 -2.75 -15.02
CA ASP A 60 1.08 -1.98 -16.18
C ASP A 60 1.80 -2.90 -17.17
N GLU A 61 2.41 -2.33 -18.21
CA GLU A 61 3.11 -3.09 -19.25
C GLU A 61 4.31 -3.88 -18.73
N SER A 62 4.80 -3.57 -17.52
CA SER A 62 5.96 -4.20 -16.89
C SER A 62 5.57 -5.31 -15.90
N GLY A 63 4.32 -5.34 -15.44
CA GLY A 63 3.83 -6.41 -14.58
C GLY A 63 2.91 -5.93 -13.45
N PHE A 64 2.90 -6.68 -12.34
CA PHE A 64 2.17 -6.30 -11.14
C PHE A 64 2.97 -5.25 -10.35
N ARG A 65 2.26 -4.26 -9.83
CA ARG A 65 2.80 -3.23 -8.93
C ARG A 65 1.83 -2.91 -7.82
N HIS A 66 2.37 -2.30 -6.77
CA HIS A 66 1.57 -1.60 -5.77
C HIS A 66 2.12 -0.19 -5.50
N ALA A 67 1.25 0.67 -5.02
CA ALA A 67 1.59 2.00 -4.59
C ALA A 67 0.90 2.33 -3.26
N PHE A 68 1.52 3.22 -2.49
CA PHE A 68 0.99 3.74 -1.24
C PHE A 68 1.02 5.26 -1.23
N PHE A 69 -0.14 5.89 -1.07
CA PHE A 69 -0.23 7.34 -0.88
C PHE A 69 -0.16 7.65 0.61
N SER A 70 0.86 8.39 1.05
CA SER A 70 0.94 8.83 2.44
C SER A 70 0.10 10.10 2.64
N ASN A 71 -0.86 10.07 3.56
CA ASN A 71 -1.62 11.27 3.93
C ASN A 71 -0.73 12.33 4.59
N LYS A 72 0.34 11.92 5.29
CA LYS A 72 1.26 12.82 5.98
C LYS A 72 2.22 13.53 5.01
N ALA A 73 2.75 12.79 4.04
CA ALA A 73 3.69 13.34 3.06
C ALA A 73 3.01 13.87 1.79
N GLU A 74 1.71 13.60 1.63
CA GLU A 74 0.92 13.89 0.43
C GLU A 74 1.57 13.37 -0.87
N TYR A 75 2.20 12.20 -0.79
CA TYR A 75 3.04 11.66 -1.85
C TYR A 75 2.83 10.16 -2.05
N TRP A 76 2.95 9.73 -3.31
CA TRP A 76 2.86 8.32 -3.72
C TRP A 76 4.20 7.62 -3.63
N ASN A 77 4.32 6.57 -2.83
CA ASN A 77 5.40 5.61 -2.89
C ASN A 77 5.03 4.44 -3.81
N THR A 78 5.87 4.08 -4.78
CA THR A 78 5.57 3.04 -5.78
C THR A 78 6.58 1.92 -5.69
N SER A 79 6.12 0.68 -5.75
CA SER A 79 6.99 -0.49 -5.69
C SER A 79 7.77 -0.70 -6.98
N GLY A 80 8.76 -1.59 -6.89
CA GLY A 80 9.27 -2.30 -8.06
C GLY A 80 8.22 -3.24 -8.67
N ASN A 81 8.61 -3.92 -9.75
CA ASN A 81 7.74 -4.85 -10.47
C ASN A 81 7.78 -6.24 -9.82
N ALA A 82 6.62 -6.90 -9.78
CA ALA A 82 6.55 -8.34 -9.57
C ALA A 82 6.05 -9.05 -10.84
N GLU A 83 6.50 -10.28 -11.04
CA GLU A 83 6.06 -11.12 -12.17
C GLU A 83 4.55 -11.38 -12.09
N LEU A 84 3.84 -11.25 -13.21
CA LEU A 84 2.40 -11.54 -13.28
C LEU A 84 2.06 -13.03 -13.17
N ASN A 85 3.00 -13.89 -13.57
CA ASN A 85 2.81 -15.33 -13.65
C ASN A 85 3.99 -16.05 -12.97
N PRO A 86 4.07 -16.02 -11.63
CA PRO A 86 5.17 -16.64 -10.91
C PRO A 86 5.14 -18.15 -11.11
N LYS A 87 6.30 -18.72 -11.43
CA LYS A 87 6.45 -20.18 -11.55
C LYS A 87 6.10 -20.93 -10.26
N VAL A 88 6.32 -20.28 -9.11
CA VAL A 88 6.15 -20.86 -7.77
C VAL A 88 4.82 -20.48 -7.12
N GLY A 89 3.89 -19.85 -7.85
CA GLY A 89 2.56 -19.57 -7.32
C GLY A 89 2.41 -18.30 -6.48
N PHE A 90 3.51 -17.60 -6.24
CA PHE A 90 3.58 -16.51 -5.28
C PHE A 90 4.62 -15.48 -5.70
N THR A 91 4.31 -14.19 -5.50
CA THR A 91 5.29 -13.11 -5.59
C THR A 91 5.17 -12.14 -4.43
N TRP A 92 6.19 -11.29 -4.31
CA TRP A 92 6.16 -10.15 -3.43
C TRP A 92 6.98 -9.01 -4.03
N GLY A 93 6.66 -7.79 -3.62
CA GLY A 93 7.45 -6.60 -3.81
C GLY A 93 7.32 -5.71 -2.59
N MET A 94 8.22 -4.75 -2.48
CA MET A 94 8.17 -3.74 -1.41
C MET A 94 8.25 -2.33 -1.97
N THR A 95 7.69 -1.38 -1.24
CA THR A 95 8.07 0.03 -1.36
C THR A 95 9.20 0.32 -0.36
N ASN A 96 10.20 1.12 -0.75
CA ASN A 96 11.37 1.42 0.10
C ASN A 96 11.85 2.87 -0.04
N ASP A 97 10.94 3.83 0.12
CA ASP A 97 11.32 5.25 0.12
C ASP A 97 11.76 5.65 1.53
N PRO A 98 13.03 6.03 1.77
CA PRO A 98 13.51 6.38 3.09
C PRO A 98 12.84 7.65 3.66
N ASN A 99 12.16 8.45 2.84
CA ASN A 99 11.47 9.67 3.27
C ASN A 99 10.03 9.40 3.74
N ILE A 100 9.51 8.19 3.52
CA ILE A 100 8.15 7.80 3.87
C ILE A 100 8.25 6.70 4.92
N PRO A 101 7.90 6.99 6.19
CA PRO A 101 7.99 6.02 7.29
C PRO A 101 6.79 5.06 7.24
N ILE A 102 6.49 4.53 6.06
CA ILE A 102 5.49 3.49 5.83
C ILE A 102 6.05 2.61 4.72
N LEU A 103 6.16 1.33 5.05
CA LEU A 103 6.63 0.32 4.12
C LEU A 103 5.47 -0.57 3.78
N THR A 104 5.29 -0.83 2.50
CA THR A 104 4.20 -1.67 2.01
C THR A 104 4.76 -2.85 1.26
N PHE A 105 4.22 -4.01 1.57
CA PHE A 105 4.47 -5.26 0.86
C PHE A 105 3.21 -5.67 0.14
N ALA A 106 3.35 -6.13 -1.08
CA ALA A 106 2.23 -6.70 -1.82
C ALA A 106 2.71 -7.71 -2.84
N GLY A 107 1.79 -8.53 -3.31
CA GLY A 107 2.08 -9.51 -4.35
C GLY A 107 0.84 -10.21 -4.84
N LEU A 108 1.05 -11.24 -5.64
CA LEU A 108 -0.01 -12.07 -6.22
C LEU A 108 0.14 -13.52 -5.79
N ILE A 109 -1.01 -14.20 -5.79
CA ILE A 109 -1.17 -15.60 -5.41
C ILE A 109 -1.86 -16.30 -6.57
N THR A 110 -1.20 -17.28 -7.18
CA THR A 110 -1.76 -18.09 -8.27
C THR A 110 -1.95 -19.57 -7.88
N VAL A 111 -1.55 -19.94 -6.66
CA VAL A 111 -1.77 -21.27 -6.07
C VAL A 111 -2.90 -21.16 -5.05
N ASP A 112 -3.98 -21.91 -5.28
CA ASP A 112 -5.19 -21.80 -4.48
C ASP A 112 -4.98 -22.28 -3.04
N GLU A 113 -4.06 -23.20 -2.82
CA GLU A 113 -3.73 -23.79 -1.52
C GLU A 113 -3.15 -22.76 -0.55
N ILE A 114 -2.53 -21.67 -1.03
CA ILE A 114 -2.05 -20.59 -0.18
C ILE A 114 -3.27 -19.84 0.38
N GLN A 115 -3.47 -19.91 1.70
CA GLN A 115 -4.58 -19.25 2.41
C GLN A 115 -4.13 -18.09 3.27
N ASN A 116 -2.86 -18.06 3.66
CA ASN A 116 -2.34 -17.05 4.57
C ASN A 116 -0.99 -16.51 4.05
N VAL A 117 -0.75 -15.24 4.32
CA VAL A 117 0.54 -14.60 4.07
C VAL A 117 0.96 -13.87 5.32
N MET A 118 2.16 -14.17 5.83
CA MET A 118 2.72 -13.54 7.02
C MET A 118 3.97 -12.77 6.62
N VAL A 119 4.07 -11.53 7.08
CA VAL A 119 5.29 -10.73 7.00
C VAL A 119 5.79 -10.47 8.41
N ARG A 120 7.03 -10.90 8.67
CA ARG A 120 7.64 -10.93 10.00
C ARG A 120 8.96 -10.16 10.00
N GLN A 121 9.20 -9.44 11.07
CA GLN A 121 10.48 -8.80 11.35
C GLN A 121 10.67 -8.71 12.86
N ASN A 122 11.71 -9.32 13.43
CA ASN A 122 12.01 -9.26 14.87
C ASN A 122 10.76 -9.42 15.77
N THR A 123 10.22 -8.32 16.29
CA THR A 123 9.03 -8.30 17.17
C THR A 123 7.71 -8.06 16.43
N LEU A 124 7.77 -7.61 15.18
CA LEU A 124 6.63 -7.40 14.31
C LEU A 124 6.25 -8.70 13.59
N ASN A 125 4.97 -9.03 13.68
CA ASN A 125 4.37 -10.14 12.97
C ASN A 125 3.00 -9.70 12.45
N GLN A 126 2.89 -9.56 11.13
CA GLN A 126 1.70 -9.00 10.49
C GLN A 126 1.15 -9.99 9.47
N GLN A 127 -0.10 -10.38 9.65
CA GLN A 127 -0.84 -11.11 8.63
C GLN A 127 -1.25 -10.11 7.53
N ALA A 128 -0.94 -10.45 6.29
CA ALA A 128 -1.34 -9.67 5.15
C ALA A 128 -2.82 -9.91 4.82
N LYS A 129 -3.45 -8.88 4.25
CA LYS A 129 -4.80 -8.98 3.72
C LYS A 129 -4.74 -9.63 2.34
N ILE A 130 -5.46 -10.73 2.15
CA ILE A 130 -5.66 -11.34 0.83
C ILE A 130 -6.94 -10.79 0.21
N ILE A 131 -6.86 -10.37 -1.05
CA ILE A 131 -7.97 -9.83 -1.84
C ILE A 131 -8.20 -10.75 -3.03
N SER A 132 -9.42 -11.25 -3.14
CA SER A 132 -9.89 -11.96 -4.33
C SER A 132 -10.63 -10.98 -5.24
N THR A 133 -10.23 -10.95 -6.51
CA THR A 133 -10.87 -10.17 -7.58
C THR A 133 -11.16 -11.08 -8.76
N GLU A 134 -11.91 -10.60 -9.75
CA GLU A 134 -12.12 -11.31 -11.01
C GLU A 134 -10.80 -11.56 -11.78
N GLN A 135 -9.77 -10.74 -11.54
CA GLN A 135 -8.47 -10.82 -12.21
C GLN A 135 -7.44 -11.66 -11.45
N GLY A 136 -7.80 -12.21 -10.29
CA GLY A 136 -6.91 -13.05 -9.47
C GLY A 136 -6.90 -12.69 -7.98
N ARG A 137 -5.99 -13.36 -7.26
CA ARG A 137 -5.77 -13.18 -5.83
C ARG A 137 -4.50 -12.37 -5.60
N TYR A 138 -4.64 -11.34 -4.79
CA TYR A 138 -3.56 -10.43 -4.42
C TYR A 138 -3.45 -10.39 -2.90
N TRP A 139 -2.31 -9.93 -2.41
CA TRP A 139 -2.14 -9.68 -1.00
C TRP A 139 -1.40 -8.37 -0.77
N PHE A 140 -1.66 -7.72 0.37
CA PHE A 140 -0.82 -6.62 0.81
C PHE A 140 -0.78 -6.51 2.34
N THR A 141 0.26 -5.86 2.83
CA THR A 141 0.39 -5.41 4.21
C THR A 141 1.25 -4.16 4.30
N TYR A 142 1.24 -3.48 5.44
CA TYR A 142 2.07 -2.31 5.69
C TYR A 142 2.57 -2.24 7.14
N PHE A 143 3.71 -1.59 7.31
CA PHE A 143 4.37 -1.35 8.58
C PHE A 143 4.76 0.12 8.72
N ASP A 144 4.82 0.59 9.95
CA ASP A 144 5.20 1.98 10.28
C ASP A 144 6.70 2.23 10.24
N TYR A 145 7.51 1.18 10.36
CA TYR A 145 8.96 1.25 10.31
C TYR A 145 9.52 -0.15 10.10
N LEU A 146 10.76 -0.22 9.58
CA LEU A 146 11.59 -1.41 9.76
C LEU A 146 12.26 -1.29 11.11
N GLU A 147 12.18 -2.34 11.91
CA GLU A 147 13.08 -2.45 13.05
C GLU A 147 14.53 -2.45 12.58
N GLU A 148 15.38 -1.63 13.21
CA GLU A 148 16.82 -1.72 13.00
C GLU A 148 17.30 -3.11 13.43
N ALA A 149 18.18 -3.72 12.64
CA ALA A 149 18.88 -4.94 13.04
C ALA A 149 19.71 -4.62 14.28
N SER A 150 19.19 -4.92 15.46
CA SER A 150 19.75 -4.58 16.78
C SER A 150 20.97 -5.46 17.12
N GLY A 151 21.92 -5.52 16.19
CA GLY A 151 23.09 -6.40 16.25
C GLY A 151 22.76 -7.90 16.08
N GLN A 152 21.51 -8.25 15.77
CA GLN A 152 21.06 -9.60 15.43
C GLN A 152 20.51 -9.60 14.00
N PRO A 153 20.94 -10.53 13.14
CA PRO A 153 20.36 -10.71 11.82
C PRO A 153 19.05 -11.46 11.96
N ASP A 154 17.97 -10.75 12.32
CA ASP A 154 16.64 -11.29 12.11
C ASP A 154 16.04 -10.65 10.85
N PRO A 155 16.16 -11.34 9.71
CA PRO A 155 15.78 -10.78 8.44
C PRO A 155 14.26 -10.62 8.36
N LEU A 156 13.83 -9.62 7.59
CA LEU A 156 12.46 -9.57 7.07
C LEU A 156 12.14 -10.94 6.44
N LYS A 157 11.10 -11.60 6.91
CA LYS A 157 10.61 -12.89 6.40
C LYS A 157 9.21 -12.71 5.84
N ILE A 158 8.98 -13.21 4.63
CA ILE A 158 7.66 -13.28 4.00
C ILE A 158 7.38 -14.76 3.81
N GLU A 159 6.25 -15.21 4.35
CA GLU A 159 5.85 -16.62 4.35
C GLU A 159 4.46 -16.73 3.72
N ALA A 160 4.30 -17.67 2.78
CA ALA A 160 3.00 -18.08 2.26
C ALA A 160 2.64 -19.43 2.87
N LEU A 161 1.44 -19.53 3.44
CA LEU A 161 1.03 -20.67 4.24
C LEU A 161 -0.29 -21.26 3.75
N LEU A 162 -0.44 -22.57 3.97
CA LEU A 162 -1.68 -23.29 3.81
C LEU A 162 -2.69 -22.92 4.93
N ASP A 163 -3.88 -23.50 4.85
CA ASP A 163 -4.96 -23.30 5.84
C ASP A 163 -4.59 -23.84 7.23
N ASP A 164 -3.81 -24.93 7.28
CA ASP A 164 -3.32 -25.54 8.53
C ASP A 164 -2.08 -24.84 9.11
N GLY A 165 -1.56 -23.82 8.43
CA GLY A 165 -0.37 -23.08 8.82
C GLY A 165 0.96 -23.68 8.32
N GLU A 166 0.95 -24.71 7.47
CA GLU A 166 2.18 -25.17 6.81
C GLU A 166 2.76 -24.09 5.89
N ILE A 167 4.06 -23.81 6.02
CA ILE A 167 4.78 -22.86 5.15
C ILE A 167 5.14 -23.55 3.84
N VAL A 168 4.54 -23.10 2.74
CA VAL A 168 4.81 -23.64 1.39
C VAL A 168 5.73 -22.76 0.55
N TRP A 169 5.91 -21.50 0.95
CA TRP A 169 6.85 -20.60 0.33
C TRP A 169 7.42 -19.62 1.37
N LYS A 170 8.70 -19.26 1.22
CA LYS A 170 9.34 -18.25 2.07
C LYS A 170 10.45 -17.50 1.32
N ASP A 171 10.60 -16.21 1.62
CA ASP A 171 11.71 -15.37 1.16
C ASP A 171 12.01 -14.27 2.20
N GLY A 172 13.11 -13.54 2.02
CA GLY A 172 13.51 -12.48 2.95
C GLY A 172 14.80 -11.76 2.57
N ILE A 173 15.01 -10.59 3.18
CA ILE A 173 16.28 -9.85 3.07
C ILE A 173 17.20 -10.35 4.18
N TYR A 174 18.03 -11.35 3.87
CA TYR A 174 19.07 -11.86 4.76
C TYR A 174 20.27 -10.92 4.77
N ASP A 175 20.58 -10.38 5.94
CA ASP A 175 21.82 -9.66 6.20
C ASP A 175 23.03 -10.61 6.29
N GLY A 176 23.44 -11.05 5.11
CA GLY A 176 24.86 -11.06 4.76
C GLY A 176 25.64 -12.37 4.89
N LYS A 177 25.30 -13.39 4.08
CA LYS A 177 26.23 -14.35 3.42
C LYS A 177 25.46 -15.41 2.62
N LEU A 178 25.74 -15.49 1.32
CA LEU A 178 25.80 -16.77 0.59
C LEU A 178 27.25 -17.28 0.69
#